data_AF-A0A7W1IWQ6-F1
#
_entry.id   AF-A0A7W1IWQ6-F1
#
_cell.length_a   1.000
_cell.length_b   1.000
_cell.length_c   1.000
_cell.angle_alpha   90.00
_cell.angle_beta   90.00
_cell.angle_gamma   90.00
#
_symmetry.space_group_name_H-M   'P 1'
#
loop_
_entity.id
_entity.type
_entity.pdbx_description
1 polymer ?
#
loop_
_entity_poly.entity_id
_entity_poly.type
_entity_poly.pdbx_seq_one_letter_code
_entity_poly.pdbx_strand_id
1 'polypeptide(L)'
;MKFNRLSKLLFVFSLTFLCQVSLLAQAAQTQTELSTYIKENYTKREVLIPMRDGVKLFTSIYEPKAKSEKYPIMFDRTPYTVQPYGADKFKESLGPNELFAREGYIFVYQDVRGRWLSEGEF
;
A
#
# COMPACT_ATOMS: atom_id res chain seq x y z
N MET A 1 -20.00 36.78 -33.22
CA MET A 1 -19.26 37.11 -31.99
C MET A 1 -17.78 36.74 -32.15
N LYS A 2 -16.87 37.72 -32.31
CA LYS A 2 -15.43 37.45 -32.33
C LYS A 2 -14.93 37.38 -30.88
N PHE A 3 -14.60 36.20 -30.39
CA PHE A 3 -13.97 36.04 -29.08
C PHE A 3 -12.56 36.65 -29.10
N ASN A 4 -12.29 37.61 -28.21
CA ASN A 4 -10.99 38.24 -28.06
C ASN A 4 -9.94 37.22 -27.57
N ARG A 5 -8.66 37.41 -27.95
CA ARG A 5 -7.58 36.46 -27.60
C ARG A 5 -7.52 36.14 -26.09
N LEU A 6 -7.86 37.12 -25.25
CA LEU A 6 -7.90 36.98 -23.80
C LEU A 6 -9.00 36.02 -23.31
N SER A 7 -10.21 36.07 -23.89
CA SER A 7 -11.31 35.18 -23.48
C SER A 7 -11.10 33.74 -23.94
N LYS A 8 -10.42 33.53 -25.08
CA LYS A 8 -9.96 32.19 -25.49
C LYS A 8 -8.90 31.64 -24.53
N LEU A 9 -7.96 32.47 -24.08
CA LEU A 9 -6.91 32.05 -23.16
C LEU A 9 -7.48 31.67 -21.78
N LEU A 10 -8.40 32.47 -21.25
CA LEU A 10 -9.11 32.17 -20.00
C LEU A 10 -9.94 30.89 -20.08
N PHE A 11 -10.58 30.62 -21.22
CA PHE A 11 -11.34 29.39 -21.43
C PHE A 11 -10.44 28.15 -21.47
N VAL A 12 -9.30 28.22 -22.16
CA VAL A 12 -8.32 27.12 -22.20
C VAL A 12 -7.70 26.88 -20.83
N PHE A 13 -7.39 27.95 -20.07
CA PHE A 13 -6.88 27.82 -18.71
C PHE A 13 -7.91 27.18 -17.76
N SER A 14 -9.18 27.58 -17.86
CA SER A 14 -10.27 26.97 -17.10
C SER A 14 -10.45 25.48 -17.43
N LEU A 15 -10.39 25.12 -18.72
CA LEU A 15 -10.56 23.73 -19.16
C LEU A 15 -9.39 22.83 -18.73
N THR A 16 -8.16 23.33 -18.81
CA THR A 16 -6.97 22.61 -18.35
C THR A 16 -6.96 22.43 -16.83
N PHE A 17 -7.32 23.46 -16.08
CA PHE A 17 -7.49 23.38 -14.63
C PHE A 17 -8.57 22.36 -14.24
N LEU A 18 -9.73 22.39 -14.89
CA LEU A 18 -10.80 21.42 -14.64
C LEU A 18 -10.35 19.98 -14.91
N CYS A 19 -9.63 19.75 -16.01
CA CYS A 19 -9.08 18.43 -16.35
C CYS A 19 -8.08 17.93 -15.29
N GLN A 20 -7.20 18.81 -14.79
CA GLN A 20 -6.26 18.46 -13.71
C GLN A 20 -6.99 18.08 -12.42
N VAL A 21 -8.05 18.80 -12.05
CA VAL A 21 -8.86 18.48 -10.86
C VAL A 21 -9.55 17.13 -11.03
N SER A 22 -10.10 16.82 -12.20
CA SER A 22 -10.74 15.52 -12.46
C SER A 22 -9.74 14.35 -12.38
N LEU A 23 -8.53 14.50 -12.91
CA LEU A 23 -7.47 13.48 -12.85
C LEU A 23 -7.05 13.19 -11.41
N LEU A 24 -6.87 14.22 -10.58
CA LEU A 24 -6.53 14.06 -9.16
C LEU A 24 -7.65 13.35 -8.38
N ALA A 25 -8.91 13.70 -8.66
CA ALA A 25 -10.06 13.05 -8.04
C ALA A 25 -10.12 11.55 -8.38
N GLN A 26 -9.85 11.18 -9.63
CA GLN A 26 -9.85 9.78 -10.07
C GLN A 26 -8.70 8.98 -9.43
N ALA A 27 -7.52 9.56 -9.30
CA ALA A 27 -6.40 8.93 -8.61
C ALA A 27 -6.70 8.67 -7.12
N ALA A 28 -7.30 9.65 -6.43
CA ALA A 28 -7.71 9.51 -5.03
C ALA A 28 -8.79 8.43 -4.84
N GLN A 29 -9.75 8.33 -5.76
CA GLN A 29 -10.78 7.30 -5.74
C GLN A 29 -10.18 5.90 -5.92
N THR A 30 -9.22 5.75 -6.84
CA THR A 30 -8.54 4.46 -7.08
C THR A 30 -7.77 3.98 -5.85
N GLN A 31 -7.03 4.85 -5.18
CA GLN A 31 -6.33 4.51 -3.93
C GLN A 31 -7.31 4.10 -2.82
N THR A 32 -8.45 4.79 -2.73
CA THR A 32 -9.48 4.48 -1.74
C THR A 32 -10.10 3.10 -2.00
N GLU A 33 -10.37 2.76 -3.26
CA GLU A 33 -10.86 1.43 -3.67
C GLU A 33 -9.86 0.33 -3.30
N LEU A 34 -8.58 0.49 -3.65
CA LEU A 34 -7.55 -0.51 -3.32
C LEU A 34 -7.42 -0.73 -1.81
N SER A 35 -7.38 0.36 -1.03
CA SER A 35 -7.27 0.26 0.43
C SER A 35 -8.49 -0.44 1.06
N THR A 36 -9.67 -0.27 0.46
CA THR A 36 -10.91 -0.93 0.89
C THR A 36 -10.87 -2.40 0.49
N TYR A 37 -10.48 -2.70 -0.74
CA TYR A 37 -10.30 -4.06 -1.24
C TYR A 37 -9.35 -4.86 -0.34
N ILE A 38 -8.22 -4.29 0.06
CA ILE A 38 -7.27 -4.94 0.97
C ILE A 38 -7.93 -5.28 2.31
N LYS A 39 -8.61 -4.33 2.96
CA LYS A 39 -9.30 -4.58 4.24
C LYS A 39 -10.38 -5.66 4.14
N GLU A 40 -11.10 -5.68 3.03
CA GLU A 40 -12.18 -6.62 2.78
C GLU A 40 -11.68 -8.03 2.44
N ASN A 41 -10.55 -8.15 1.75
CA ASN A 41 -10.08 -9.43 1.20
C ASN A 41 -8.88 -10.03 1.91
N TYR A 42 -8.15 -9.27 2.73
CA TYR A 42 -6.97 -9.74 3.46
C TYR A 42 -7.18 -9.74 4.96
N THR A 43 -6.52 -10.68 5.62
CA THR A 43 -6.25 -10.63 7.06
C THR A 43 -4.83 -10.16 7.28
N LYS A 44 -4.60 -9.44 8.38
CA LYS A 44 -3.28 -9.03 8.81
C LYS A 44 -2.97 -9.70 10.15
N ARG A 45 -1.77 -10.24 10.29
CA ARG A 45 -1.21 -10.63 11.59
C ARG A 45 0.20 -10.11 11.77
N GLU A 46 0.55 -9.82 13.01
CA GLU A 46 1.88 -9.34 13.38
C GLU A 46 2.53 -10.36 14.29
N VAL A 47 3.77 -10.74 13.98
CA VAL A 47 4.51 -11.78 14.68
C VAL A 47 5.95 -11.36 14.91
N LEU A 48 6.53 -11.85 16.00
CA LEU A 48 7.96 -11.74 16.30
C LEU A 48 8.64 -13.05 15.93
N ILE A 49 9.42 -13.05 14.85
CA ILE A 49 10.09 -14.25 14.33
C ILE A 49 11.46 -14.39 15.01
N PRO A 50 11.71 -15.45 15.80
CA PRO A 50 13.00 -15.67 16.43
C PRO A 50 14.06 -16.07 15.40
N MET A 51 15.21 -15.41 15.45
CA MET A 51 16.37 -15.70 14.62
C MET A 51 17.30 -16.73 15.30
N ARG A 52 18.35 -17.17 14.60
CA ARG A 52 19.32 -18.17 15.08
C ARG A 52 19.98 -17.82 16.42
N ASP A 53 20.09 -16.53 16.71
CA ASP A 53 20.74 -15.94 17.88
C ASP A 53 19.74 -15.50 18.96
N GLY A 54 18.47 -15.90 18.84
CA GLY A 54 17.41 -15.62 19.81
C GLY A 54 16.73 -14.25 19.65
N VAL A 55 17.34 -13.33 18.91
CA VAL A 55 16.74 -12.01 18.59
C VAL A 55 15.50 -12.18 17.74
N LYS A 56 14.44 -11.43 18.06
CA LYS A 56 13.17 -11.53 17.35
C LYS A 56 12.95 -10.34 16.41
N LEU A 57 12.58 -10.65 15.18
CA LEU A 57 12.27 -9.64 14.16
C LEU A 57 10.76 -9.47 13.99
N PHE A 58 10.30 -8.22 14.07
CA PHE A 58 8.91 -7.87 13.84
C PHE A 58 8.55 -8.07 12.37
N THR A 59 7.47 -8.81 12.15
CA THR A 59 6.99 -9.18 10.82
C THR A 59 5.47 -9.03 10.73
N SER A 60 5.02 -8.22 9.77
CA SER A 60 3.61 -8.04 9.41
C SER A 60 3.28 -8.90 8.19
N ILE A 61 2.27 -9.76 8.33
CA ILE A 61 1.89 -10.74 7.31
C ILE A 61 0.45 -10.44 6.88
N TYR A 62 0.25 -10.22 5.58
CA TYR A 62 -1.06 -10.09 4.94
C TYR A 62 -1.36 -11.36 4.16
N GLU A 63 -2.42 -12.06 4.54
CA GLU A 63 -2.87 -13.30 3.89
C GLU A 63 -4.28 -13.11 3.32
N PRO A 64 -4.56 -13.57 2.08
CA PRO A 64 -5.92 -13.57 1.56
C PRO A 64 -6.88 -14.32 2.50
N LYS A 65 -8.09 -13.78 2.67
CA LYS A 65 -9.18 -14.46 3.41
C LYS A 65 -9.66 -15.70 2.67
N ALA A 66 -9.64 -15.66 1.35
CA ALA A 66 -9.90 -16.82 0.51
C ALA A 66 -8.82 -17.89 0.76
N LYS A 67 -9.23 -19.15 0.87
CA LYS A 67 -8.34 -20.31 1.06
C LYS A 67 -8.55 -21.35 -0.05
N SER A 68 -8.93 -20.90 -1.24
CA SER A 68 -9.26 -21.77 -2.37
C SER A 68 -8.03 -22.51 -2.90
N GLU A 69 -6.85 -21.91 -2.77
CA GLU A 69 -5.60 -22.45 -3.31
C GLU A 69 -4.38 -22.05 -2.48
N LYS A 70 -3.21 -22.52 -2.91
CA LYS A 70 -1.93 -22.09 -2.32
C LYS A 70 -1.47 -20.82 -3.02
N TYR A 71 -1.29 -19.77 -2.24
CA TYR A 71 -0.81 -18.50 -2.75
C TYR A 71 0.70 -18.35 -2.63
N PRO A 72 1.37 -17.68 -3.59
CA PRO A 72 2.79 -17.34 -3.48
C PRO A 72 3.04 -16.30 -2.38
N ILE A 73 4.24 -16.31 -1.80
CA ILE A 73 4.68 -15.33 -0.80
C ILE A 73 5.61 -14.32 -1.45
N MET A 74 5.32 -13.04 -1.24
CA MET A 74 6.22 -11.93 -1.52
C MET A 74 6.76 -11.38 -0.20
N PHE A 75 8.07 -11.49 -0.02
CA PHE A 75 8.75 -11.13 1.23
C PHE A 75 9.62 -9.88 1.01
N ASP A 76 9.39 -8.86 1.81
CA ASP A 76 10.20 -7.65 1.87
C ASP A 76 10.79 -7.42 3.27
N ARG A 77 12.07 -7.05 3.31
CA ARG A 77 12.84 -6.74 4.54
C ARG A 77 13.40 -5.35 4.40
N THR A 78 13.01 -4.45 5.29
CA THR A 78 13.36 -3.03 5.14
C THR A 78 13.86 -2.38 6.45
N PRO A 79 14.87 -1.50 6.40
CA PRO A 79 15.23 -0.63 7.52
C PRO A 79 14.30 0.58 7.67
N TYR A 80 13.35 0.76 6.75
CA TYR A 80 12.53 1.96 6.58
C TYR A 80 11.06 1.77 7.00
N THR A 81 10.81 1.05 8.10
CA THR A 81 9.52 0.80 8.74
C THR A 81 8.53 -0.01 7.90
N VAL A 82 7.91 -1.00 8.52
CA VAL A 82 6.80 -1.76 7.91
C VAL A 82 5.43 -1.27 8.35
N GLN A 83 5.36 -0.07 8.92
CA GLN A 83 4.10 0.59 9.31
C GLN A 83 2.99 0.50 8.24
N PRO A 84 1.71 0.49 8.68
CA PRO A 84 1.25 0.74 10.05
C PRO A 84 1.28 -0.50 10.95
N TYR A 85 1.52 -0.30 12.25
CA TYR A 85 1.52 -1.36 13.29
C TYR A 85 0.15 -1.55 13.95
N GLY A 86 -0.14 -2.75 14.41
CA GLY A 86 -1.42 -3.21 14.96
C GLY A 86 -2.18 -4.10 13.98
N ALA A 87 -2.80 -5.17 14.47
CA ALA A 87 -3.54 -6.15 13.66
C ALA A 87 -4.67 -5.51 12.82
N ASP A 88 -5.33 -4.47 13.34
CA ASP A 88 -6.43 -3.78 12.66
C ASP A 88 -5.98 -2.63 11.75
N LYS A 89 -4.66 -2.35 11.67
CA LYS A 89 -4.13 -1.28 10.83
C LYS A 89 -3.53 -1.84 9.54
N PHE A 90 -4.17 -1.57 8.42
CA PHE A 90 -3.77 -2.06 7.10
C PHE A 90 -2.96 -1.02 6.34
N LYS A 91 -1.98 -1.47 5.55
CA LYS A 91 -1.36 -0.62 4.52
C LYS A 91 -2.41 -0.29 3.46
N GLU A 92 -2.29 0.89 2.87
CA GLU A 92 -3.20 1.30 1.79
C GLU A 92 -2.93 0.56 0.47
N SER A 93 -1.71 0.05 0.30
CA SER A 93 -1.31 -0.79 -0.82
C SER A 93 -0.40 -1.93 -0.34
N LEU A 94 -0.42 -3.03 -1.09
CA LEU A 94 0.44 -4.19 -0.88
C LEU A 94 1.21 -4.48 -2.17
N GLY A 95 2.49 -4.83 -2.03
CA GLY A 95 3.41 -5.06 -3.13
C GLY A 95 3.78 -3.82 -3.94
N PRO A 96 4.55 -4.02 -5.03
CA PRO A 96 4.90 -2.95 -5.95
C PRO A 96 3.74 -2.55 -6.89
N ASN A 97 2.70 -3.39 -6.99
CA ASN A 97 1.55 -3.16 -7.85
C ASN A 97 0.30 -3.87 -7.28
N GLU A 98 -0.88 -3.27 -7.45
CA GLU A 98 -2.14 -3.82 -6.96
C GLU A 98 -2.51 -5.18 -7.56
N LEU A 99 -2.02 -5.50 -8.77
CA LEU A 99 -2.29 -6.78 -9.43
C LEU A 99 -1.88 -7.96 -8.55
N PHE A 100 -0.77 -7.87 -7.82
CA PHE A 100 -0.35 -8.93 -6.92
C PHE A 100 -1.34 -9.17 -5.78
N ALA A 101 -1.93 -8.10 -5.25
CA ALA A 101 -2.96 -8.22 -4.23
C ALA A 101 -4.25 -8.81 -4.80
N ARG A 102 -4.60 -8.46 -6.05
CA ARG A 102 -5.78 -9.02 -6.73
C ARG A 102 -5.60 -10.50 -7.12
N GLU A 103 -4.37 -10.93 -7.41
CA GLU A 103 -4.00 -12.33 -7.67
C GLU A 103 -3.77 -13.15 -6.38
N GLY A 104 -4.01 -12.56 -5.20
CA GLY A 104 -3.98 -13.29 -3.93
C GLY A 104 -2.59 -13.52 -3.33
N TYR A 105 -1.55 -12.78 -3.70
CA TYR A 105 -0.23 -12.95 -3.08
C TYR A 105 -0.28 -12.76 -1.56
N ILE A 106 0.46 -13.59 -0.82
CA ILE A 106 0.72 -13.35 0.61
C ILE A 106 1.86 -12.34 0.70
N PHE A 107 1.66 -11.26 1.44
CA PHE A 107 2.69 -10.23 1.63
C PHE A 107 3.29 -10.33 3.01
N VAL A 108 4.61 -10.37 3.08
CA VAL A 108 5.36 -10.40 4.33
C VAL A 108 6.28 -9.19 4.36
N TYR A 109 6.05 -8.30 5.31
CA TYR A 109 6.90 -7.13 5.56
C TYR A 109 7.59 -7.29 6.90
N GLN A 110 8.92 -7.24 6.90
CA GLN A 110 9.70 -7.38 8.12
C GLN A 110 10.59 -6.16 8.35
N ASP A 111 10.57 -5.64 9.58
CA ASP A 111 11.58 -4.68 10.03
C ASP A 111 12.90 -5.43 10.22
N VAL A 112 13.97 -4.91 9.64
CA VAL A 112 15.30 -5.50 9.85
C VAL A 112 15.75 -5.37 11.31
N ARG A 113 16.76 -6.15 11.70
CA ARG A 113 17.35 -6.16 13.03
C ARG A 113 17.73 -4.75 13.51
N GLY A 114 17.48 -4.48 14.79
CA GLY A 114 17.81 -3.21 15.43
C GLY A 114 17.05 -2.00 14.89
N ARG A 115 15.97 -2.23 14.12
CA ARG A 115 15.12 -1.17 13.58
C ARG A 115 13.68 -1.35 14.05
N TRP A 116 13.06 -0.24 14.42
CA TRP A 116 11.64 -0.14 14.75
C TRP A 116 11.19 -1.14 15.81
N LEU A 117 10.28 -2.07 15.49
CA LEU A 117 9.77 -3.06 16.44
C LEU A 117 10.59 -4.35 16.47
N SER A 118 11.65 -4.45 15.65
CA SER A 118 12.58 -5.57 15.69
C SER A 118 13.64 -5.38 16.78
N GLU A 119 13.95 -6.46 17.48
CA GLU A 119 15.00 -6.51 18.48
C GLU A 119 16.41 -6.47 17.84
N GLY A 120 17.45 -6.34 18.68
CA GLY A 120 18.86 -6.36 18.30
C GLY A 120 19.47 -4.97 18.07
N GLU A 121 20.69 -4.95 17.54
CA GLU A 121 21.42 -3.72 17.16
C GLU A 121 21.55 -3.63 15.64
N PHE A 122 21.54 -2.40 15.09
CA PHE A 122 21.55 -2.12 13.65
C PHE A 122 22.96 -1.84 13.13
#